data_AF-D2JCD5-F1
#
_entry.id   AF-D2JCD5-F1
#
_cell.length_a   1.000
_cell.length_b   1.000
_cell.length_c   1.000
_cell.angle_alpha   90.00
_cell.angle_beta   90.00
_cell.angle_gamma   90.00
#
_symmetry.space_group_name_H-M   'P 1'
#
loop_
_entity.id
_entity.type
_entity.pdbx_description
1 polymer ?
#
loop_
_entity_poly.entity_id
_entity_poly.type
_entity_poly.pdbx_seq_one_letter_code
_entity_poly.pdbx_strand_id
1 'polypeptide(L)'
;MIKTSERIFKSGNSKAISLSKQTIQLADFEVGDKVEVSEINGGLFIKKKEESIEDEITNFFKNGGKYTESEIDFGESVGREI
;
A
#
# COMPACT_ATOMS: atom_id res chain seq x y z
N MET A 1 20.43 10.29 10.95
CA MET A 1 20.16 9.95 9.54
C MET A 1 21.06 8.78 9.17
N ILE A 2 20.48 7.60 8.96
CA ILE A 2 21.23 6.41 8.53
C ILE A 2 21.40 6.53 7.01
N LYS A 3 22.64 6.45 6.53
CA LYS A 3 22.95 6.50 5.09
C LYS A 3 23.48 5.14 4.67
N THR A 4 22.82 4.50 3.73
CA THR A 4 23.26 3.25 3.10
C THR A 4 23.72 3.55 1.68
N SER A 5 24.71 2.79 1.20
CA SER A 5 25.18 2.86 -0.17
C SER A 5 24.63 1.66 -0.93
N GLU A 6 23.86 1.93 -1.97
CA GLU A 6 23.10 0.95 -2.71
C GLU A 6 23.51 1.00 -4.19
N ARG A 7 23.31 -0.09 -4.93
CA ARG A 7 23.78 -0.22 -6.32
C ARG A 7 22.62 -0.26 -7.30
N ILE A 8 22.72 0.53 -8.36
CA ILE A 8 21.87 0.41 -9.55
C ILE A 8 22.49 -0.59 -10.52
N PHE A 9 21.70 -1.52 -11.04
CA PHE A 9 22.11 -2.50 -12.04
C PHE A 9 21.03 -2.68 -13.12
N LYS A 10 21.43 -3.26 -14.26
CA LYS A 10 20.52 -3.54 -15.38
C LYS A 10 19.63 -4.75 -15.03
N SER A 11 18.33 -4.63 -15.27
CA SER A 11 17.36 -5.72 -15.11
C SER A 11 16.52 -5.83 -16.39
N GLY A 12 16.91 -6.71 -17.31
CA GLY A 12 16.28 -6.80 -18.63
C GLY A 12 16.31 -5.45 -19.37
N ASN A 13 15.13 -4.92 -19.69
CA ASN A 13 14.95 -3.61 -20.34
C ASN A 13 14.86 -2.43 -19.35
N SER A 14 14.83 -2.70 -18.04
CA SER A 14 14.76 -1.69 -16.99
C SER A 14 16.06 -1.63 -16.17
N LYS A 15 16.06 -0.77 -15.16
CA LYS A 15 17.09 -0.74 -14.11
C LYS A 15 16.46 -1.13 -12.78
N ALA A 16 17.25 -1.73 -11.92
CA ALA A 16 16.87 -2.07 -10.56
C ALA A 16 17.87 -1.45 -9.58
N ILE A 17 17.38 -1.10 -8.39
CA ILE A 17 18.20 -0.71 -7.24
C ILE A 17 18.20 -1.89 -6.27
N SER A 18 19.38 -2.36 -5.87
CA SER A 18 19.47 -3.29 -4.74
C SER A 18 19.28 -2.50 -3.46
N LEU A 19 18.40 -2.93 -2.55
CA LEU A 19 18.33 -2.38 -1.21
C LEU A 19 18.84 -3.43 -0.22
N SER A 20 19.71 -3.02 0.70
CA SER A 20 20.18 -3.90 1.77
C SER A 20 19.02 -4.30 2.70
N LYS A 21 19.16 -5.45 3.36
CA LYS A 21 18.15 -5.94 4.34
C LYS A 21 17.85 -4.91 5.43
N GLN A 22 18.87 -4.16 5.84
CA GLN A 22 18.74 -3.09 6.83
C GLN A 22 17.86 -1.95 6.32
N THR A 23 18.10 -1.50 5.08
CA THR A 23 17.29 -0.44 4.45
C THR A 23 15.82 -0.86 4.32
N ILE A 24 15.57 -2.09 3.86
CA ILE A 24 14.21 -2.65 3.71
C ILE A 24 13.48 -2.72 5.05
N GLN A 25 14.13 -3.22 6.11
CA GLN A 25 13.54 -3.28 7.46
C GLN A 25 13.26 -1.91 8.06
N LEU A 26 14.17 -0.94 7.89
CA LEU A 26 14.00 0.41 8.42
C LEU A 26 12.83 1.16 7.76
N ALA A 27 12.60 0.89 6.48
CA ALA A 27 11.51 1.49 5.71
C ALA A 27 10.24 0.61 5.67
N ASP A 28 10.23 -0.49 6.42
CA ASP A 28 9.11 -1.44 6.52
C ASP A 28 8.64 -2.00 5.16
N PHE A 29 9.51 -2.12 4.15
CA PHE A 29 9.12 -2.69 2.86
C PHE A 29 9.12 -4.21 2.88
N GLU A 30 8.20 -4.81 2.14
CA GLU A 30 8.17 -6.25 1.86
C GLU A 30 8.30 -6.53 0.35
N VAL A 31 8.71 -7.77 0.02
CA VAL A 31 8.79 -8.21 -1.38
C VAL A 31 7.37 -8.32 -1.92
N GLY A 32 7.04 -7.48 -2.90
CA GLY A 32 5.70 -7.42 -3.52
C GLY A 32 4.98 -6.11 -3.28
N ASP A 33 5.48 -5.26 -2.37
CA ASP A 33 4.92 -3.94 -2.12
C ASP A 33 4.92 -3.08 -3.38
N LYS A 34 3.82 -2.35 -3.57
CA LYS A 34 3.72 -1.30 -4.58
C LYS A 34 4.24 0.00 -3.99
N VAL A 35 5.06 0.70 -4.75
CA VAL A 35 5.69 1.95 -4.32
C VAL A 35 5.44 3.06 -5.32
N GLU A 36 5.39 4.28 -4.82
CA GLU A 36 5.45 5.49 -5.64
C GLU A 36 6.86 6.06 -5.60
N VAL A 37 7.34 6.50 -6.75
CA VAL A 37 8.68 7.10 -6.92
C VAL A 37 8.51 8.50 -7.46
N SER A 38 9.03 9.49 -6.74
CA SER A 38 9.05 10.89 -7.16
C SER A 38 10.46 11.47 -7.13
N GLU A 39 10.73 12.46 -7.99
CA GLU A 39 11.97 13.23 -7.98
C GLU A 39 11.76 14.47 -7.10
N ILE A 40 12.62 14.64 -6.09
CA ILE A 40 12.57 15.77 -5.16
C ILE A 40 14.00 16.23 -4.92
N ASN A 41 14.31 17.47 -5.29
CA ASN A 41 15.60 18.13 -5.03
C ASN A 41 16.82 17.35 -5.57
N GLY A 42 16.71 16.74 -6.75
CA GLY A 42 17.76 15.92 -7.36
C GLY A 42 17.89 14.52 -6.75
N GLY A 43 17.01 14.14 -5.84
CA GLY A 43 16.93 12.82 -5.22
C GLY A 43 15.69 12.05 -5.64
N LEU A 44 15.76 10.71 -5.56
CA LEU A 44 14.59 9.85 -5.67
C LEU A 44 13.98 9.65 -4.29
N PHE A 45 12.71 10.01 -4.15
CA PHE A 45 11.91 9.72 -2.97
C PHE A 45 10.99 8.53 -3.28
N ILE A 46 11.10 7.50 -2.46
CA ILE A 46 10.34 6.25 -2.63
C ILE A 46 9.49 6.06 -1.38
N LYS A 47 8.18 5.93 -1.55
CA LYS A 47 7.25 5.65 -0.46
C LYS A 47 6.33 4.49 -0.83
N LYS A 48 5.79 3.78 0.17
CA LYS A 48 4.69 2.83 -0.05
C LYS A 48 3.56 3.56 -0.76
N LYS A 49 2.99 2.92 -1.79
CA LYS A 49 1.77 3.41 -2.40
C LYS A 49 0.65 3.15 -1.40
N GLU A 50 0.04 4.21 -0.88
CA GLU A 50 -1.19 4.08 -0.12
C GLU A 50 -2.26 3.54 -1.08
N GLU A 51 -2.95 2.46 -0.69
CA GLU A 51 -4.14 2.04 -1.42
C GLU A 51 -5.13 3.18 -1.37
N SER A 52 -5.49 3.71 -2.53
CA SER A 52 -6.59 4.67 -2.62
C SER A 52 -7.85 3.98 -2.13
N ILE A 53 -8.75 4.72 -1.48
CA ILE A 53 -10.12 4.23 -1.18
C ILE A 53 -10.76 3.66 -2.46
N GLU A 54 -10.44 4.20 -3.65
CA GLU A 54 -10.89 3.63 -4.93
C GLU A 54 -10.28 2.26 -5.25
N ASP A 55 -9.00 2.05 -4.94
CA ASP A 55 -8.33 0.76 -5.11
C ASP A 55 -8.94 -0.28 -4.14
N GLU A 56 -9.23 0.13 -2.90
CA GLU A 56 -9.90 -0.67 -1.88
C GLU A 56 -11.34 -1.05 -2.29
N ILE A 57 -12.15 -0.06 -2.70
CA ILE A 57 -13.52 -0.27 -3.19
C ILE A 57 -13.51 -1.18 -4.43
N THR A 58 -12.61 -0.94 -5.39
CA THR A 58 -12.51 -1.76 -6.60
C THR A 58 -12.12 -3.20 -6.26
N ASN A 59 -11.18 -3.39 -5.32
CA ASN A 59 -10.80 -4.73 -4.86
C ASN A 59 -11.93 -5.42 -4.08
N PHE A 60 -12.71 -4.68 -3.28
CA PHE A 60 -13.90 -5.18 -2.59
C PHE A 60 -14.91 -5.72 -3.61
N PHE A 61 -15.24 -4.96 -4.64
CA PHE A 61 -16.18 -5.42 -5.67
C PHE A 61 -15.61 -6.55 -6.55
N LYS A 62 -14.32 -6.51 -6.91
CA LYS A 62 -13.70 -7.54 -7.77
C LYS A 62 -13.50 -8.89 -7.08
N ASN A 63 -13.16 -8.90 -5.79
CA ASN A 63 -12.83 -10.12 -5.05
C ASN A 63 -14.00 -10.64 -4.19
N GLY A 64 -15.22 -10.12 -4.39
CA GLY A 64 -16.42 -10.57 -3.67
C GLY A 64 -16.35 -10.25 -2.18
N GLY A 65 -15.93 -9.02 -1.86
CA GLY A 65 -15.52 -8.51 -0.56
C GLY A 65 -16.31 -9.06 0.63
N LYS A 66 -15.59 -9.35 1.71
CA LYS A 66 -16.20 -9.71 2.99
C LYS A 66 -16.25 -8.48 3.87
N TYR A 67 -17.42 -8.19 4.40
CA TYR A 67 -17.55 -7.26 5.51
C TYR A 67 -16.77 -7.84 6.69
N THR A 68 -15.79 -7.09 7.17
CA THR A 68 -15.05 -7.39 8.41
C THR A 68 -15.88 -7.03 9.64
N GLU A 69 -16.88 -6.16 9.47
CA GLU A 69 -17.81 -5.76 10.50
C GLU A 69 -18.96 -6.76 10.62
N SER A 70 -19.37 -7.02 11.85
CA SER A 70 -20.57 -7.79 12.17
C SER A 70 -21.82 -6.99 11.81
N GLU A 71 -22.85 -7.69 11.32
CA GLU A 71 -24.16 -7.09 11.02
C GLU A 71 -24.71 -6.34 12.25
N ILE A 72 -25.16 -5.10 12.03
CA ILE A 72 -25.71 -4.26 13.10
C ILE A 72 -27.14 -4.72 13.35
N ASP A 73 -27.40 -5.24 14.56
CA ASP A 73 -28.75 -5.51 15.04
C ASP A 73 -29.42 -4.18 15.44
N PHE A 74 -30.37 -3.74 14.61
CA PHE A 74 -31.13 -2.51 14.83
C PHE A 74 -32.26 -2.68 15.88
N GLY A 75 -32.39 -3.85 16.50
CA GLY A 75 -33.41 -4.15 17.49
C GLY A 75 -34.80 -4.37 16.88
N GLU A 76 -35.79 -4.59 17.75
CA GLU A 76 -37.16 -4.89 17.32
C GLU A 76 -37.88 -3.63 16.78
N SER A 77 -38.71 -3.84 15.76
CA SER A 77 -39.49 -2.77 15.12
C SER A 77 -40.42 -2.07 16.12
N VAL A 78 -40.18 -0.79 16.39
CA VAL A 78 -40.95 0.03 17.34
C VAL A 78 -42.28 0.57 16.78
N GLY A 79 -42.77 0.02 15.66
CA GLY A 79 -44.03 0.39 15.03
C GLY A 79 -43.90 1.50 13.97
N ARG A 80 -45.01 1.79 13.26
CA ARG A 80 -45.08 2.85 12.25
C ARG A 80 -45.70 4.11 12.85
N GLU A 81 -45.13 5.26 12.54
CA GLU A 81 -45.80 6.55 12.73
C GLU A 81 -47.07 6.59 11.85
N ILE A 82 -48.20 6.95 12.47
CA ILE A 82 -49.51 7.16 11.85
C ILE A 82 -49.76 8.65 11.65
#